data_AF-A0AAU7FTC5-F1
#
_entry.id   AF-A0AAU7FTC5-F1
#
_cell.length_a   1.000
_cell.length_b   1.000
_cell.length_c   1.000
_cell.angle_alpha   90.00
_cell.angle_beta   90.00
_cell.angle_gamma   90.00
#
_symmetry.space_group_name_H-M   'P 1'
#
loop_
_entity.id
_entity.type
_entity.pdbx_description
1 polymer ?
#
loop_
_entity_poly.entity_id
_entity_poly.type
_entity_poly.pdbx_seq_one_letter_code
_entity_poly.pdbx_strand_id
1 'polypeptide(L)'
;MKIIVTLSCFLLSGCVVDNMDSSNYKYVRYAQTFQRPGPGGYTDNEQRKKDLYFCGVDKDANLDDGSYNGGSSRPDQTLQEIVAREDKISNCMKQKGYTVYGYDECGPLKAPTGRCPN
;
A
#
# COMPACT_ATOMS: atom_id res chain seq x y z
N MET A 1 -38.84 -51.21 11.07
CA MET A 1 -37.62 -51.94 11.48
C MET A 1 -36.93 -52.50 10.24
N LYS A 2 -35.78 -51.95 9.85
CA LYS A 2 -34.74 -52.56 9.02
C LYS A 2 -33.48 -51.71 9.18
N ILE A 3 -32.38 -52.38 9.46
CA ILE A 3 -31.09 -51.87 9.95
C ILE A 3 -30.13 -51.70 8.74
N ILE A 4 -28.98 -51.06 9.02
CA ILE A 4 -27.66 -51.12 8.35
C ILE A 4 -27.56 -50.21 7.10
N VAL A 5 -26.52 -49.40 6.84
CA VAL A 5 -25.09 -49.42 7.20
C VAL A 5 -24.52 -47.98 7.17
N THR A 6 -23.64 -47.69 8.11
CA THR A 6 -22.66 -46.59 8.17
C THR A 6 -21.90 -46.40 6.85
N LEU A 7 -21.84 -45.18 6.30
CA LEU A 7 -20.73 -44.79 5.44
C LEU A 7 -20.35 -43.33 5.67
N SER A 8 -19.26 -43.16 6.41
CA SER A 8 -18.51 -41.93 6.57
C SER A 8 -18.10 -41.36 5.21
N CYS A 9 -18.51 -40.14 4.91
CA CYS A 9 -17.78 -39.27 4.00
C CYS A 9 -17.59 -37.93 4.70
N PHE A 10 -16.47 -37.81 5.40
CA PHE A 10 -15.84 -36.55 5.72
C PHE A 10 -15.60 -35.78 4.41
N LEU A 11 -16.58 -34.98 3.99
CA LEU A 11 -16.33 -33.92 3.03
C LEU A 11 -15.76 -32.73 3.82
N LEU A 12 -14.51 -32.89 4.26
CA LEU A 12 -13.58 -31.78 4.35
C LEU A 12 -13.42 -31.27 2.91
N SER A 13 -14.32 -30.38 2.48
CA SER A 13 -14.03 -29.54 1.31
C SER A 13 -12.78 -28.75 1.69
N GLY A 14 -11.65 -29.18 1.12
CA GLY A 14 -10.32 -28.70 1.41
C GLY A 14 -10.27 -27.19 1.42
N CYS A 15 -9.43 -26.68 2.32
CA CYS A 15 -9.04 -25.29 2.45
C CYS A 15 -8.92 -24.68 1.06
N VAL A 16 -9.71 -23.64 0.80
CA VAL A 16 -9.50 -22.80 -0.36
C VAL A 16 -8.06 -22.30 -0.22
N VAL A 17 -7.19 -22.74 -1.13
CA VAL A 17 -5.84 -22.22 -1.24
C VAL A 17 -6.04 -20.78 -1.63
N ASP A 18 -5.84 -19.86 -0.69
CA ASP A 18 -5.77 -18.43 -0.97
C ASP A 18 -4.91 -18.25 -2.21
N ASN A 19 -5.41 -17.45 -3.15
CA ASN A 19 -4.84 -17.20 -4.47
C ASN A 19 -3.31 -17.01 -4.39
N MET A 20 -2.57 -18.11 -4.49
CA MET A 20 -1.13 -18.21 -4.24
C MET A 20 -0.30 -17.82 -5.47
N ASP A 21 -0.95 -17.13 -6.41
CA ASP A 21 -0.28 -16.48 -7.53
C ASP A 21 0.43 -15.22 -6.99
N SER A 22 1.73 -15.38 -6.74
CA SER A 22 2.60 -14.30 -6.25
C SER A 22 2.67 -13.11 -7.21
N SER A 23 2.24 -13.26 -8.47
CA SER A 23 2.11 -12.15 -9.42
C SER A 23 1.01 -11.15 -9.05
N ASN A 24 0.14 -11.49 -8.09
CA ASN A 24 -0.89 -10.60 -7.55
C ASN A 24 -0.35 -9.58 -6.55
N TYR A 25 0.81 -9.81 -5.93
CA TYR A 25 1.43 -8.91 -4.94
C TYR A 25 2.19 -7.75 -5.59
N LYS A 26 1.74 -7.25 -6.74
CA LYS A 26 2.21 -5.96 -7.20
C LYS A 26 1.64 -4.91 -6.25
N TYR A 27 2.53 -4.23 -5.54
CA TYR A 27 2.19 -3.12 -4.68
C TYR A 27 1.98 -1.86 -5.52
N VAL A 28 1.22 -0.91 -4.95
CA VAL A 28 1.18 0.46 -5.45
C VAL A 28 2.56 1.11 -5.40
N ARG A 29 2.71 2.24 -6.10
CA ARG A 29 3.88 3.09 -5.96
C ARG A 29 3.86 3.74 -4.57
N TYR A 30 5.03 3.98 -3.97
CA TYR A 30 5.11 4.60 -2.64
C TYR A 30 4.33 5.92 -2.55
N ALA A 31 4.40 6.77 -3.57
CA ALA A 31 3.65 8.03 -3.58
C ALA A 31 2.12 7.84 -3.47
N GLN A 32 1.58 6.69 -3.91
CA GLN A 32 0.14 6.39 -3.84
C GLN A 32 -0.33 6.01 -2.44
N THR A 33 0.57 5.71 -1.50
CA THR A 33 0.21 5.43 -0.11
C THR A 33 -0.25 6.69 0.64
N PHE A 34 0.04 7.87 0.10
CA PHE A 34 -0.52 9.14 0.56
C PHE A 34 -1.85 9.39 -0.14
N GLN A 35 -2.96 9.30 0.59
CA GLN A 35 -4.30 9.50 0.04
C GLN A 35 -5.08 10.53 0.86
N ARG A 36 -5.95 11.31 0.23
CA ARG A 36 -6.91 12.14 0.99
C ARG A 36 -8.17 11.34 1.32
N PRO A 37 -8.66 11.37 2.57
CA PRO A 37 -9.94 10.76 2.90
C PRO A 37 -11.06 11.59 2.28
N GLY A 38 -11.58 11.14 1.14
CA GLY A 38 -12.79 11.65 0.51
C GLY A 38 -13.68 10.50 0.07
N PRO A 39 -15.00 10.69 -0.06
CA PRO A 39 -15.90 9.65 -0.52
C PRO A 39 -15.51 9.26 -1.96
N GLY A 40 -15.00 8.04 -2.15
CA GLY A 40 -14.69 7.47 -3.46
C GLY A 40 -13.22 7.14 -3.75
N GLY A 41 -12.29 7.31 -2.80
CA GLY A 41 -10.90 6.84 -2.98
C GLY A 41 -10.06 7.62 -4.01
N TYR A 42 -10.57 8.75 -4.51
CA TYR A 42 -9.87 9.57 -5.50
C TYR A 42 -8.95 10.58 -4.80
N THR A 43 -7.64 10.41 -4.99
CA THR A 43 -6.63 11.42 -4.63
C THR A 43 -6.20 12.13 -5.90
N ASP A 44 -6.18 13.46 -5.88
CA ASP A 44 -5.61 14.24 -6.99
C ASP A 44 -4.10 13.97 -7.07
N ASN A 45 -3.70 13.25 -8.10
CA ASN A 45 -2.32 12.81 -8.31
C ASN A 45 -1.36 13.99 -8.51
N GLU A 46 -1.78 15.06 -9.20
CA GLU A 46 -0.94 16.24 -9.43
C GLU A 46 -0.78 17.06 -8.16
N GLN A 47 -1.87 17.24 -7.41
CA GLN A 47 -1.81 17.94 -6.13
C GLN A 47 -0.97 17.17 -5.10
N ARG A 48 -1.10 15.83 -5.07
CA ARG A 48 -0.28 14.98 -4.21
C ARG A 48 1.21 15.11 -4.52
N LYS A 49 1.59 15.09 -5.79
CA LYS A 49 2.99 15.30 -6.19
C LYS A 49 3.52 16.65 -5.72
N LYS A 50 2.76 17.73 -5.98
CA LYS A 50 3.12 19.08 -5.51
C LYS A 50 3.30 19.13 -4.00
N ASP A 51 2.40 18.51 -3.25
CA ASP A 51 2.46 18.48 -1.79
C ASP A 51 3.63 17.65 -1.28
N LEU A 52 3.95 16.51 -1.90
CA LEU A 52 5.11 15.68 -1.56
C LEU A 52 6.43 16.46 -1.77
N TYR A 53 6.60 17.12 -2.92
CA TYR A 53 7.77 17.96 -3.16
C TYR A 53 7.85 19.13 -2.16
N PHE A 54 6.71 19.76 -1.84
CA PHE A 54 6.65 20.80 -0.82
C PHE A 54 7.07 20.26 0.57
N CYS A 55 6.67 19.04 0.91
CA CYS A 55 6.98 18.40 2.17
C CYS A 55 8.43 17.89 2.29
N GLY A 56 9.24 18.05 1.24
CA GLY A 56 10.68 17.75 1.27
C GLY A 56 11.09 16.48 0.52
N VAL A 57 10.20 15.92 -0.30
CA VAL A 57 10.63 14.97 -1.33
C VAL A 57 11.52 15.69 -2.34
N ASP A 58 12.57 15.01 -2.79
CA ASP A 58 13.52 15.56 -3.77
C ASP A 58 12.80 15.95 -5.06
N LYS A 59 13.07 17.13 -5.62
CA LYS A 59 12.41 17.58 -6.86
C LYS A 59 12.81 16.76 -8.08
N ASP A 60 13.97 16.10 -8.01
CA ASP A 60 14.46 15.24 -9.08
C ASP A 60 13.92 13.80 -8.95
N ALA A 61 13.20 13.48 -7.87
CA ALA A 61 12.58 12.16 -7.70
C ALA A 61 11.35 12.01 -8.61
N ASN A 62 11.29 10.91 -9.35
CA ASN A 62 10.12 10.53 -10.12
C ASN A 62 9.11 9.80 -9.22
N LEU A 63 7.93 10.42 -9.04
CA LEU A 63 6.86 9.86 -8.21
C LEU A 63 5.89 8.97 -9.02
N ASP A 64 6.05 8.93 -10.35
CA ASP A 64 5.14 8.30 -11.30
C ASP A 64 5.69 7.01 -11.93
N ASP A 65 6.90 6.56 -11.64
CA ASP A 65 7.45 5.30 -12.17
C ASP A 65 7.67 4.23 -11.10
N GLY A 66 7.50 4.58 -9.82
CA GLY A 66 7.73 3.69 -8.69
C GLY A 66 9.19 3.61 -8.23
N SER A 67 10.09 4.43 -8.80
CA SER A 67 11.50 4.50 -8.36
C SER A 67 11.67 5.19 -7.00
N TYR A 68 10.76 6.11 -6.66
CA TYR A 68 10.78 6.79 -5.37
C TYR A 68 10.21 5.93 -4.23
N ASN A 69 10.97 5.86 -3.13
CA ASN A 69 10.55 5.34 -1.83
C ASN A 69 11.13 6.26 -0.74
N GLY A 70 10.34 6.59 0.28
CA GLY A 70 10.77 7.42 1.40
C GLY A 70 12.02 6.89 2.09
N GLY A 71 12.14 5.56 2.16
CA GLY A 71 13.19 4.84 2.88
C GLY A 71 14.46 4.62 2.07
N SER A 72 14.51 5.09 0.81
CA SER A 72 15.72 4.96 -0.02
C SER A 72 16.89 5.69 0.64
N SER A 73 17.99 4.98 0.86
CA SER A 73 19.23 5.56 1.35
C SER A 73 19.82 6.49 0.30
N ARG A 74 20.32 7.64 0.74
CA ARG A 74 21.23 8.48 -0.06
C ARG A 74 22.67 8.20 0.38
N PRO A 75 23.70 8.56 -0.42
CA PRO A 75 25.08 8.49 0.02
C PRO A 75 25.24 9.23 1.36
N ASP A 76 26.04 8.64 2.25
CA ASP A 76 26.42 9.22 3.54
C ASP A 76 25.29 9.47 4.55
N GLN A 77 24.07 8.95 4.31
CA GLN A 77 22.99 9.01 5.28
C GLN A 77 23.02 7.85 6.26
N THR A 78 22.83 8.17 7.53
CA THR A 78 22.54 7.22 8.59
C THR A 78 21.08 6.77 8.53
N LEU A 79 20.79 5.61 9.12
CA LEU A 79 19.41 5.13 9.27
C LEU A 79 18.53 6.13 10.03
N GLN A 80 19.07 6.80 11.04
CA GLN A 80 18.35 7.80 11.85
C GLN A 80 17.94 9.00 11.00
N GLU A 81 18.78 9.45 10.08
CA GLU A 81 18.45 10.54 9.15
C GLU A 81 17.42 10.13 8.11
N ILE A 82 17.42 8.86 7.67
CA ILE A 82 16.39 8.33 6.78
C ILE A 82 15.03 8.34 7.50
N VAL A 83 14.95 7.78 8.71
CA VAL A 83 13.72 7.75 9.51
C VAL A 83 13.23 9.17 9.80
N ALA A 84 14.12 10.07 10.24
CA ALA A 84 13.74 11.45 10.53
C ALA A 84 13.21 12.19 9.29
N ARG A 85 13.74 11.90 8.10
CA ARG A 85 13.22 12.45 6.84
C ARG A 85 11.84 11.89 6.52
N GLU A 86 11.63 10.59 6.61
CA GLU A 86 10.33 9.96 6.36
C GLU A 86 9.26 10.47 7.32
N ASP A 87 9.59 10.61 8.61
CA ASP A 87 8.69 11.15 9.63
C ASP A 87 8.31 12.61 9.32
N LYS A 88 9.30 13.42 8.92
CA LYS A 88 9.06 14.82 8.52
C LYS A 88 8.10 14.90 7.34
N ILE A 89 8.32 14.12 6.28
CA ILE A 89 7.47 14.11 5.09
C ILE A 89 6.06 13.63 5.46
N SER A 90 5.96 12.52 6.19
CA SER A 90 4.69 11.93 6.60
C SER A 90 3.86 12.87 7.46
N ASN A 91 4.49 13.53 8.44
CA ASN A 91 3.82 14.49 9.30
C ASN A 91 3.35 15.74 8.52
N CYS A 92 4.17 16.24 7.59
CA CYS A 92 3.77 17.34 6.71
C CYS A 92 2.56 16.97 5.83
N MET A 93 2.53 15.77 5.25
CA MET A 93 1.41 15.28 4.46
C MET A 93 0.14 15.13 5.33
N LYS A 94 0.27 14.60 6.55
CA LYS A 94 -0.84 14.52 7.52
C LYS A 94 -1.43 15.89 7.84
N GLN A 95 -0.59 16.90 8.07
CA GLN A 95 -1.03 18.29 8.31
C GLN A 95 -1.77 18.89 7.10
N LYS A 96 -1.47 18.44 5.88
CA LYS A 96 -2.18 18.82 4.65
C LYS A 96 -3.47 18.03 4.41
N GLY A 97 -3.86 17.18 5.36
CA GLY A 97 -5.09 16.38 5.33
C GLY A 97 -4.97 15.04 4.58
N TYR A 98 -3.75 14.55 4.35
CA TYR A 98 -3.56 13.20 3.81
C TYR A 98 -3.55 12.15 4.93
N THR A 99 -4.13 10.99 4.66
CA THR A 99 -3.85 9.74 5.35
C THR A 99 -2.63 9.09 4.70
N VAL A 100 -1.74 8.52 5.53
CA VAL A 100 -0.54 7.80 5.08
C VAL A 100 -0.75 6.33 5.40
N TYR A 101 -0.88 5.50 4.38
CA TYR A 101 -1.11 4.07 4.51
C TYR A 101 0.18 3.26 4.38
N GLY A 102 0.23 2.08 4.99
CA GLY A 102 1.20 1.04 4.68
C GLY A 102 0.86 0.31 3.38
N TYR A 103 1.85 -0.33 2.76
CA TYR A 103 1.63 -1.18 1.57
C TYR A 103 0.69 -2.37 1.86
N ASP A 104 0.74 -2.89 3.08
CA ASP A 104 -0.14 -3.92 3.59
C ASP A 104 -1.59 -3.43 3.73
N GLU A 105 -1.78 -2.17 4.14
CA GLU A 105 -3.11 -1.55 4.24
C GLU A 105 -3.74 -1.25 2.87
N CYS A 106 -2.90 -0.98 1.87
CA CYS A 106 -3.30 -0.81 0.47
C CYS A 106 -3.84 -2.12 -0.14
N GLY A 107 -3.28 -3.25 0.25
CA GLY A 107 -3.57 -4.53 -0.40
C GLY A 107 -2.97 -4.65 -1.81
N PRO A 108 -3.08 -5.84 -2.42
CA PRO A 108 -2.52 -6.09 -3.76
C PRO A 108 -3.30 -5.36 -4.86
N LEU A 109 -2.60 -4.83 -5.88
CA LEU A 109 -3.23 -4.11 -7.02
C LEU A 109 -4.36 -4.89 -7.70
N LYS A 110 -4.32 -6.22 -7.70
CA LYS A 110 -5.33 -7.08 -8.36
C LYS A 110 -6.57 -7.35 -7.51
N ALA A 111 -6.63 -6.91 -6.24
CA ALA A 111 -7.80 -7.00 -5.39
C ALA A 111 -8.24 -5.58 -5.00
N PRO A 112 -9.27 -5.00 -5.64
CA PRO A 112 -9.67 -3.62 -5.40
C PRO A 112 -10.30 -3.48 -4.01
N THR A 113 -9.48 -3.14 -3.01
CA THR A 113 -9.91 -2.87 -1.63
C THR A 113 -10.56 -1.49 -1.48
N GLY A 114 -10.50 -0.65 -2.53
CA GLY A 114 -10.88 0.77 -2.48
C GLY A 114 -9.84 1.64 -1.77
N ARG A 115 -8.82 1.04 -1.13
CA ARG A 115 -7.66 1.70 -0.55
C ARG A 115 -6.47 1.44 -1.45
N CYS A 116 -5.80 2.50 -1.89
CA CYS A 116 -4.70 2.43 -2.83
C CYS A 116 -4.92 1.62 -4.14
N PRO A 117 -5.91 1.98 -4.98
CA PRO A 117 -5.73 1.90 -6.43
C PRO A 117 -5.51 3.31 -7.03
N ASN A 118 -5.09 3.33 -8.29
CA ASN A 118 -4.34 4.41 -8.97
C ASN A 118 -4.80 5.85 -8.79
#